data_AF-A0A7K2ZEV7-F1
#
_entry.id   AF-A0A7K2ZEV7-F1
#
_cell.length_a   1.000
_cell.length_b   1.000
_cell.length_c   1.000
_cell.angle_alpha   90.00
_cell.angle_beta   90.00
_cell.angle_gamma   90.00
#
_symmetry.space_group_name_H-M   'P 1'
#
loop_
_entity.id
_entity.type
_entity.pdbx_description
1 polymer ?
#
loop_
_entity_poly.entity_id
_entity_poly.type
_entity_poly.pdbx_seq_one_letter_code
_entity_poly.pdbx_strand_id
1 'polypeptide(L)'
;MSTLPARAERRCHNAVNPLHSCLFFSPDLGAELGKLGFEDPGAVYFATRAAAFGPVGAGTVAATFYNFNPALVARHVPAVWSVASPEQVLGARLRAADSTLRRLLGEEIIASDEMAEAARLALRATEACTPHARPLY
;
A
#
# COMPACT_ATOMS: atom_id res chain seq x y z
N MET A 1 29.86 -7.08 -12.71
CA MET A 1 28.69 -6.31 -12.22
C MET A 1 28.89 -4.86 -12.61
N SER A 2 27.96 -4.27 -13.36
CA SER A 2 27.98 -2.82 -13.60
C SER A 2 27.63 -2.12 -12.30
N THR A 3 28.45 -1.17 -11.85
CA THR A 3 28.17 -0.37 -10.66
C THR A 3 27.02 0.59 -10.96
N LEU A 4 25.98 0.60 -10.12
CA LEU A 4 24.87 1.55 -10.27
C LEU A 4 25.37 3.00 -10.10
N PRO A 5 24.75 3.98 -10.79
CA PRO A 5 25.04 5.40 -10.56
C PRO A 5 24.84 5.79 -9.09
N ALA A 6 25.59 6.80 -8.64
CA ALA A 6 25.43 7.33 -7.28
C ALA A 6 23.96 7.75 -7.01
N ARG A 7 23.42 7.30 -5.88
CA ARG A 7 22.03 7.56 -5.43
C ARG A 7 20.94 6.95 -6.31
N ALA A 8 21.23 5.90 -7.08
CA ALA A 8 20.22 5.20 -7.89
C ALA A 8 19.00 4.77 -7.05
N GLU A 9 19.21 4.32 -5.82
CA GLU A 9 18.15 3.91 -4.89
C GLU A 9 17.15 5.04 -4.61
N ARG A 10 17.66 6.26 -4.34
CA ARG A 10 16.83 7.43 -4.05
C ARG A 10 16.08 7.92 -5.27
N ARG A 11 16.71 7.86 -6.44
CA ARG A 11 16.06 8.25 -7.71
C ARG A 11 14.89 7.32 -8.01
N CYS A 12 15.10 6.01 -7.94
CA CYS A 12 14.04 5.03 -8.12
C CYS A 12 12.93 5.21 -7.09
N HIS A 13 13.28 5.31 -5.80
CA HIS A 13 12.31 5.54 -4.73
C HIS A 13 11.46 6.80 -4.98
N ASN A 14 12.09 7.92 -5.33
CA ASN A 14 11.37 9.18 -5.53
C ASN A 14 10.44 9.16 -6.74
N ALA A 15 10.72 8.32 -7.75
CA ALA A 15 9.83 8.15 -8.90
C ALA A 15 8.59 7.32 -8.55
N VAL A 16 8.74 6.23 -7.77
CA VAL A 16 7.63 5.29 -7.49
C VAL A 16 6.84 5.64 -6.24
N ASN A 17 7.48 6.27 -5.24
CA ASN A 17 6.84 6.57 -3.96
C ASN A 17 5.60 7.48 -4.08
N PRO A 18 5.54 8.49 -4.96
CA PRO A 18 4.33 9.29 -5.13
C PRO A 18 3.12 8.46 -5.56
N LEU A 19 3.30 7.45 -6.41
CA LEU A 19 2.24 6.55 -6.85
C LEU A 19 1.73 5.65 -5.71
N HIS A 20 2.63 5.23 -4.81
CA HIS A 20 2.29 4.41 -3.65
C HIS A 20 1.67 5.23 -2.52
N SER A 21 2.32 6.32 -2.12
CA SER A 21 2.00 7.10 -0.93
C SER A 21 0.70 7.89 -1.09
N CYS A 22 0.35 8.33 -2.30
CA CYS A 22 -0.87 9.12 -2.53
C CYS A 22 -2.15 8.36 -2.13
N LEU A 23 -2.12 7.02 -2.22
CA LEU A 23 -3.25 6.18 -1.88
C LEU A 23 -3.73 6.38 -0.44
N PHE A 24 -2.82 6.52 0.52
CA PHE A 24 -3.17 6.70 1.93
C PHE A 24 -3.87 8.03 2.24
N PHE A 25 -3.81 8.98 1.30
CA PHE A 25 -4.46 10.29 1.39
C PHE A 25 -5.61 10.44 0.38
N SER A 26 -5.87 9.41 -0.43
CA SER A 26 -6.92 9.47 -1.44
C SER A 26 -8.29 9.34 -0.81
N PRO A 27 -9.27 10.20 -1.16
CA PRO A 27 -10.66 10.02 -0.73
C PRO A 27 -11.24 8.67 -1.21
N ASP A 28 -10.72 8.15 -2.33
CA ASP A 28 -11.16 6.89 -2.92
C ASP A 28 -10.85 5.69 -2.02
N LEU A 29 -9.77 5.75 -1.24
CA LEU A 29 -9.45 4.70 -0.27
C LEU A 29 -10.51 4.65 0.84
N GLY A 30 -10.88 5.80 1.39
CA GLY A 30 -11.96 5.90 2.36
C GLY A 30 -13.29 5.40 1.79
N ALA A 31 -13.61 5.76 0.54
CA ALA A 31 -14.83 5.31 -0.12
C ALA A 31 -14.88 3.79 -0.34
N GLU A 32 -13.78 3.17 -0.81
CA GLU A 32 -13.71 1.72 -1.02
C GLU A 32 -13.74 0.93 0.28
N LEU A 33 -13.05 1.39 1.32
CA LEU A 33 -13.07 0.73 2.64
C LEU A 33 -14.41 0.99 3.37
N GLY A 34 -15.05 2.13 3.16
CA GLY A 34 -16.39 2.41 3.68
C GLY A 34 -17.45 1.42 3.17
N LYS A 35 -17.32 0.94 1.93
CA LYS A 35 -18.19 -0.14 1.39
C LYS A 35 -18.04 -1.47 2.13
N LEU A 36 -16.93 -1.67 2.85
CA LEU A 36 -16.69 -2.84 3.70
C LEU A 36 -17.11 -2.60 5.17
N GLY A 37 -17.58 -1.40 5.53
CA GLY A 37 -18.00 -1.05 6.89
C GLY A 37 -16.95 -0.32 7.73
N PHE A 38 -15.85 0.16 7.12
CA PHE A 38 -14.89 0.99 7.85
C PHE A 38 -15.33 2.46 7.89
N GLU A 39 -15.57 2.98 9.09
CA GLU A 39 -15.97 4.38 9.30
C GLU A 39 -14.84 5.25 9.89
N ASP A 40 -13.88 4.63 10.59
CA ASP A 40 -12.77 5.32 11.24
C ASP A 40 -11.53 5.39 10.33
N PRO A 41 -10.96 6.58 10.06
CA PRO A 41 -9.78 6.73 9.22
C PRO A 41 -8.53 6.00 9.73
N GLY A 42 -8.36 5.87 11.05
CA GLY A 42 -7.28 5.10 11.66
C GLY A 42 -7.42 3.60 11.37
N ALA A 43 -8.64 3.07 11.49
CA ALA A 43 -8.98 1.70 11.13
C ALA A 43 -8.71 1.44 9.64
N VAL A 44 -9.11 2.36 8.75
CA VAL A 44 -8.79 2.30 7.31
C VAL A 44 -7.29 2.20 7.08
N TYR A 45 -6.49 3.05 7.75
CA TYR A 45 -5.04 3.06 7.61
C TYR A 45 -4.41 1.73 8.05
N PHE A 46 -4.72 1.27 9.27
CA PHE A 46 -4.12 0.05 9.80
C PHE A 46 -4.58 -1.20 9.06
N ALA A 47 -5.87 -1.31 8.71
CA ALA A 47 -6.40 -2.41 7.91
C ALA A 47 -5.68 -2.46 6.55
N THR A 48 -5.69 -1.36 5.80
CA THR A 48 -5.11 -1.29 4.45
C THR A 48 -3.62 -1.62 4.43
N ARG A 49 -2.86 -1.12 5.42
CA ARG A 49 -1.41 -1.31 5.46
C ARG A 49 -1.01 -2.69 5.98
N ALA A 50 -1.78 -3.27 6.92
CA ALA A 50 -1.45 -4.54 7.56
C ALA A 50 -2.03 -5.76 6.84
N ALA A 51 -3.02 -5.60 5.95
CA ALA A 51 -3.70 -6.72 5.29
C ALA A 51 -2.76 -7.69 4.55
N ALA A 52 -1.61 -7.23 4.07
CA ALA A 52 -0.62 -8.10 3.42
C ALA A 52 -0.04 -9.18 4.36
N PHE A 53 -0.15 -9.01 5.68
CA PHE A 53 0.28 -10.00 6.68
C PHE A 53 -0.79 -11.07 6.96
N GLY A 54 -1.99 -10.93 6.40
CA GLY A 54 -3.15 -11.70 6.85
C GLY A 54 -3.74 -11.17 8.17
N PRO A 55 -4.60 -11.96 8.85
CA PRO A 55 -5.35 -11.51 10.02
C PRO A 55 -4.51 -11.56 11.32
N VAL A 56 -3.37 -10.86 11.33
CA VAL A 56 -2.43 -10.85 12.46
C VAL A 56 -2.88 -9.92 13.59
N GLY A 57 -2.37 -10.17 14.80
CA GLY A 57 -2.64 -9.33 15.98
C GLY A 57 -1.83 -8.03 16.03
N ALA A 58 -2.16 -7.18 17.00
CA ALA A 58 -1.52 -5.87 17.20
C ALA A 58 0.00 -5.93 17.38
N GLY A 59 0.53 -6.99 18.02
CA GLY A 59 1.97 -7.13 18.28
C GLY A 59 2.79 -7.21 16.98
N THR A 60 2.38 -8.05 16.02
CA THR A 60 3.03 -8.17 14.71
C THR A 60 2.99 -6.85 13.94
N VAL A 61 1.84 -6.16 13.97
CA VAL A 61 1.67 -4.87 13.29
C VAL A 61 2.53 -3.80 13.97
N ALA A 62 2.54 -3.70 15.29
CA ALA A 62 3.32 -2.71 16.04
C ALA A 62 4.83 -2.92 15.85
N ALA A 63 5.31 -4.16 15.88
CA ALA A 63 6.72 -4.48 15.64
C ALA A 63 7.15 -4.06 14.21
N THR A 64 6.28 -4.30 13.23
CA THR A 64 6.54 -3.93 11.84
C THR A 64 6.44 -2.42 11.62
N PHE A 65 5.46 -1.77 12.25
CA PHE A 65 5.19 -0.34 12.15
C PHE A 65 5.88 0.40 13.30
N TYR A 66 7.12 0.06 13.62
CA TYR A 66 7.87 0.43 14.83
C TYR A 66 7.87 1.94 15.20
N ASN A 67 7.51 2.82 14.27
CA ASN A 67 7.35 4.26 14.51
C ASN A 67 5.99 4.66 15.13
N PHE A 68 5.01 3.76 15.18
CA PHE A 68 3.69 4.01 15.76
C PHE A 68 3.65 3.67 17.24
N ASN A 69 2.86 4.42 18.01
CA ASN A 69 2.53 4.06 19.40
C ASN A 69 1.80 2.70 19.40
N PRO A 70 2.32 1.66 20.08
CA PRO A 70 1.68 0.34 20.14
C PRO A 70 0.24 0.37 20.68
N ALA A 71 -0.07 1.29 21.60
CA ALA A 71 -1.43 1.46 22.12
C ALA A 71 -2.41 1.95 21.05
N LEU A 72 -1.94 2.79 20.12
CA LEU A 72 -2.75 3.24 18.97
C LEU A 72 -3.01 2.07 18.01
N VAL A 73 -2.00 1.24 17.74
CA VAL A 73 -2.18 0.03 16.90
C VAL A 73 -3.21 -0.91 17.54
N ALA A 74 -3.08 -1.16 18.84
CA ALA A 74 -3.96 -2.06 19.60
C ALA A 74 -5.42 -1.57 19.68
N ARG A 75 -5.68 -0.28 19.45
CA ARG A 75 -7.05 0.27 19.37
C ARG A 75 -7.80 -0.24 18.13
N HIS A 76 -7.08 -0.52 17.04
CA HIS A 76 -7.69 -0.90 15.75
C HIS A 76 -7.46 -2.37 15.41
N VAL A 77 -6.25 -2.89 15.64
CA VAL A 77 -5.89 -4.28 15.34
C VAL A 77 -5.98 -5.11 16.63
N PRO A 78 -6.62 -6.30 16.62
CA PRO A 78 -7.14 -7.06 15.48
C PRO A 78 -8.60 -6.76 15.12
N ALA A 79 -9.29 -5.83 15.79
CA ALA A 79 -10.73 -5.61 15.63
C ALA A 79 -11.16 -5.33 14.17
N VAL A 80 -10.29 -4.70 13.37
CA VAL A 80 -10.50 -4.50 11.92
C VAL A 80 -10.80 -5.79 11.15
N TRP A 81 -10.29 -6.95 11.58
CA TRP A 81 -10.51 -8.23 10.90
C TRP A 81 -11.91 -8.82 11.12
N SER A 82 -12.65 -8.30 12.10
CA SER A 82 -14.08 -8.61 12.26
C SER A 82 -14.96 -7.81 11.30
N VAL A 83 -14.44 -6.72 10.71
CA VAL A 83 -15.16 -5.88 9.74
C VAL A 83 -14.99 -6.44 8.33
N ALA A 84 -13.75 -6.76 7.94
CA ALA A 84 -13.45 -7.36 6.65
C ALA A 84 -12.21 -8.26 6.72
N SER A 85 -12.20 -9.29 5.88
CA SER A 85 -11.02 -10.13 5.68
C SER A 85 -9.86 -9.34 5.05
N PRO A 86 -8.60 -9.73 5.29
CA PRO A 86 -7.45 -9.14 4.62
C PRO A 86 -7.57 -9.14 3.09
N GLU A 87 -8.14 -10.19 2.50
CA GLU A 87 -8.34 -10.31 1.06
C GLU A 87 -9.33 -9.26 0.53
N GLN A 88 -10.44 -9.03 1.25
CA GLN A 88 -11.39 -7.97 0.90
C GLN A 88 -10.74 -6.59 0.98
N VAL A 89 -9.94 -6.35 2.03
CA VAL A 89 -9.20 -5.09 2.22
C VAL A 89 -8.18 -4.88 1.09
N LEU A 90 -7.43 -5.90 0.70
CA LEU A 90 -6.49 -5.81 -0.43
C LEU A 90 -7.21 -5.54 -1.75
N GLY A 91 -8.35 -6.19 -2.00
CA GLY A 91 -9.16 -5.93 -3.18
C GLY A 91 -9.69 -4.48 -3.22
N ALA A 92 -10.17 -3.97 -2.09
CA ALA A 92 -10.61 -2.58 -1.96
C ALA A 92 -9.46 -1.59 -2.17
N ARG A 93 -8.28 -1.89 -1.62
CA ARG A 93 -7.06 -1.11 -1.82
C ARG A 93 -6.66 -1.03 -3.29
N LEU A 94 -6.75 -2.13 -4.05
CA LEU A 94 -6.44 -2.15 -5.48
C LEU A 94 -7.43 -1.31 -6.31
N ARG A 95 -8.73 -1.41 -6.02
CA ARG A 95 -9.74 -0.57 -6.67
C ARG A 95 -9.53 0.91 -6.37
N ALA A 96 -9.22 1.25 -5.12
CA ALA A 96 -8.92 2.62 -4.74
C ALA A 96 -7.66 3.16 -5.43
N ALA A 97 -6.63 2.33 -5.61
CA ALA A 97 -5.44 2.70 -6.37
C ALA A 97 -5.77 2.96 -7.86
N ASP A 98 -6.53 2.08 -8.50
CA ASP A 98 -6.97 2.24 -9.89
C ASP A 98 -7.77 3.54 -10.08
N SER A 99 -8.80 3.78 -9.26
CA SER A 99 -9.61 5.00 -9.36
C SER A 99 -8.79 6.26 -9.08
N THR A 100 -7.89 6.21 -8.09
CA THR A 100 -7.04 7.35 -7.72
C THR A 100 -6.12 7.72 -8.87
N LEU A 101 -5.45 6.73 -9.45
CA LEU A 101 -4.49 6.94 -10.53
C LEU A 101 -5.18 7.37 -11.82
N ARG A 102 -6.33 6.79 -12.18
CA ARG A 102 -7.16 7.26 -13.32
C ARG A 102 -7.60 8.70 -13.15
N ARG A 103 -8.07 9.08 -11.96
CA ARG A 103 -8.48 10.46 -11.68
C ARG A 103 -7.32 11.46 -11.75
N LEU A 104 -6.13 11.07 -11.31
CA LEU A 104 -4.96 11.97 -11.25
C LEU A 104 -4.18 12.05 -12.56
N LEU A 105 -4.05 10.94 -13.28
CA LEU A 105 -3.23 10.83 -14.49
C LEU A 105 -4.07 10.82 -15.77
N GLY A 106 -5.36 10.52 -15.69
CA GLY A 106 -6.25 10.42 -16.85
C GLY A 106 -6.28 9.03 -17.47
N GLU A 107 -7.42 8.69 -18.08
CA GLU A 107 -7.67 7.36 -18.67
C GLU A 107 -6.67 7.00 -19.77
N GLU A 108 -6.32 7.96 -20.63
CA GLU A 108 -5.39 7.76 -21.74
C GLU A 108 -4.01 7.32 -21.25
N ILE A 109 -3.48 7.99 -20.21
CA ILE A 109 -2.16 7.66 -19.64
C ILE A 109 -2.21 6.30 -18.94
N ILE A 110 -3.27 6.01 -18.18
CA ILE A 110 -3.37 4.73 -17.48
C ILE A 110 -3.51 3.55 -18.45
N ALA A 111 -4.20 3.74 -19.57
CA ALA A 111 -4.42 2.71 -20.58
C ALA A 111 -3.27 2.59 -21.60
N SER A 112 -2.21 3.40 -21.50
CA SER A 112 -1.14 3.44 -22.48
C SER A 112 -0.20 2.23 -22.36
N ASP A 113 0.39 1.83 -23.49
CA ASP A 113 1.39 0.75 -23.53
C ASP A 113 2.63 1.10 -22.69
N GLU A 114 3.02 2.38 -22.64
CA GLU A 114 4.12 2.87 -21.81
C GLU A 114 3.84 2.70 -20.31
N MET A 115 2.61 2.92 -19.85
CA MET A 115 2.23 2.69 -18.46
C MET A 115 2.24 1.20 -18.12
N ALA A 116 1.73 0.35 -19.01
CA ALA A 116 1.77 -1.09 -18.85
C ALA A 116 3.22 -1.60 -18.76
N GLU A 117 4.11 -1.10 -19.63
CA GLU A 117 5.53 -1.44 -19.60
C GLU A 117 6.21 -0.93 -18.33
N ALA A 118 5.93 0.32 -17.91
CA ALA A 118 6.48 0.87 -16.67
C ALA A 118 6.08 0.04 -15.44
N ALA A 119 4.81 -0.38 -15.35
CA ALA A 119 4.32 -1.24 -14.28
C ALA A 119 5.01 -2.61 -14.28
N ARG A 120 5.19 -3.23 -15.45
CA ARG A 120 5.87 -4.52 -15.61
C ARG A 120 7.35 -4.44 -15.22
N LEU A 121 8.04 -3.37 -15.59
CA LEU A 121 9.44 -3.13 -15.22
C LEU A 121 9.58 -2.88 -13.71
N ALA A 122 8.67 -2.12 -13.11
CA ALA A 122 8.64 -1.90 -11.68
C ALA A 122 8.42 -3.23 -10.91
N LEU A 123 7.47 -4.06 -11.35
CA LEU A 123 7.22 -5.37 -10.77
C LEU A 123 8.47 -6.27 -10.83
N ARG A 124 9.10 -6.38 -12.01
CA ARG A 124 10.32 -7.18 -12.19
C ARG A 124 11.46 -6.69 -11.28
N ALA A 125 11.60 -5.38 -11.10
CA ALA A 125 12.59 -4.82 -10.19
C ALA A 125 12.29 -5.18 -8.73
N THR A 126 11.02 -5.13 -8.32
CA THR A 126 10.57 -5.54 -6.97
C THR A 126 10.80 -7.03 -6.72
N GLU A 127 10.52 -7.91 -7.68
CA GLU A 127 10.75 -9.36 -7.56
C GLU A 127 12.24 -9.73 -7.40
N ALA A 128 13.15 -8.88 -7.86
CA ALA A 128 14.59 -9.05 -7.68
C ALA A 128 15.10 -8.55 -6.31
N CYS A 129 14.27 -7.83 -5.54
CA CYS A 129 14.63 -7.36 -4.21
C CYS A 129 14.54 -8.48 -3.17
N THR A 130 15.30 -8.34 -2.08
CA THR A 130 15.18 -9.21 -0.91
C THR A 130 14.49 -8.46 0.24
N PRO A 131 13.57 -9.08 0.99
CA PRO A 131 12.73 -8.40 1.96
C PRO A 131 13.42 -8.15 3.32
N HIS A 132 14.76 -8.20 3.35
CA HIS A 132 15.51 -8.10 4.59
C HIS A 132 15.20 -6.79 5.33
N ALA A 133 14.72 -6.93 6.58
CA ALA A 133 14.27 -5.83 7.42
C ALA A 133 13.13 -4.95 6.83
N ARG A 134 12.46 -5.41 5.77
CA ARG A 134 11.32 -4.76 5.10
C ARG A 134 10.17 -5.77 4.97
N PRO A 135 9.45 -6.06 6.07
CA PRO A 135 8.34 -7.02 6.05
C PRO A 135 7.18 -6.62 5.13
N LEU A 136 7.03 -5.32 4.81
CA LEU A 136 6.23 -4.84 3.70
C LEU A 136 7.18 -4.55 2.54
N TYR A 137 7.32 -5.50 1.60
CA TYR A 137 8.08 -5.32 0.36
C TYR A 137 7.16 -5.52 -0.85
#